data_AF-A0A535R538-F1
#
_entry.id   AF-A0A535R538-F1
#
_cell.length_a   1.000
_cell.length_b   1.000
_cell.length_c   1.000
_cell.angle_alpha   90.00
_cell.angle_beta   90.00
_cell.angle_gamma   90.00
#
_symmetry.space_group_name_H-M   'P 1'
#
loop_
_entity.id
_entity.type
_entity.pdbx_description
1 polymer ?
#
loop_
_entity_poly.entity_id
_entity_poly.type
_entity_poly.pdbx_seq_one_letter_code
_entity_poly.pdbx_strand_id
1 'polypeptide(L)'
;MRLLLSLVLIVAATLPPATQQAAAATCTPNFGPGIAPPVATPTKLAGFHAAWYGQSGYMRLCPGGTARATLAYYNSGSLGWVAGRMGEVAYLGTWGSEPGQDQPSILGGDGQLGSPATGWPRFNRIALQPAPYSRERRRWDASQASDR
;
A
#
# COMPACT_ATOMS: atom_id res chain seq x y z
N MET A 1 13.31 67.61 -2.28
CA MET A 1 13.40 66.30 -2.97
C MET A 1 14.08 65.20 -2.14
N ARG A 2 15.16 65.48 -1.38
CA ARG A 2 15.85 64.46 -0.57
C ARG A 2 15.05 63.93 0.64
N LEU A 3 14.25 64.78 1.30
CA LEU A 3 13.41 64.39 2.45
C LEU A 3 12.24 63.44 2.10
N LEU A 4 11.70 63.53 0.88
CA LEU A 4 10.62 62.64 0.42
C LEU A 4 11.14 61.21 0.13
N LEU A 5 12.39 61.08 -0.34
CA LEU A 5 13.03 59.78 -0.53
C LEU A 5 13.33 59.07 0.80
N SER A 6 13.69 59.82 1.85
CA SER A 6 13.97 59.26 3.17
C SER A 6 12.72 58.70 3.85
N LEU A 7 11.57 59.35 3.67
CA LEU A 7 10.31 58.89 4.27
C LEU A 7 9.78 57.61 3.60
N VAL A 8 9.93 57.48 2.28
CA VAL A 8 9.49 56.30 1.52
C VAL A 8 10.32 55.05 1.87
N LEU A 9 11.62 55.22 2.15
CA LEU A 9 12.47 54.09 2.56
C LEU A 9 12.11 53.53 3.95
N ILE A 10 11.64 54.37 4.88
CA ILE A 10 11.31 53.92 6.24
C ILE A 10 9.97 53.16 6.26
N VAL A 11 9.01 53.54 5.43
CA VAL A 11 7.71 52.83 5.36
C VAL A 11 7.87 51.42 4.79
N ALA A 12 8.75 51.22 3.81
CA ALA A 12 8.98 49.91 3.20
C ALA A 12 9.57 48.86 4.17
N ALA A 13 10.24 49.29 5.25
CA ALA A 13 10.89 48.40 6.23
C ALA A 13 9.95 47.91 7.35
N THR A 14 8.70 48.40 7.42
CA THR A 14 7.73 48.03 8.47
C THR A 14 6.68 47.02 8.02
N LEU A 15 6.70 46.63 6.74
CA LEU A 15 5.84 45.57 6.27
C LEU A 15 6.37 44.24 6.83
N PRO A 16 5.61 43.54 7.70
CA PRO A 16 6.00 42.19 8.08
C PRO A 16 6.13 41.37 6.79
N PRO A 17 7.13 40.48 6.68
CA PRO A 17 7.18 39.57 5.55
C PRO A 17 5.82 38.88 5.48
N ALA A 18 5.16 38.96 4.33
CA ALA A 18 3.96 38.17 4.09
C ALA A 18 4.37 36.72 4.27
N THR A 19 4.10 36.17 5.46
CA THR A 19 4.17 34.75 5.70
C THR A 19 3.08 34.19 4.82
N GLN A 20 3.46 33.75 3.63
CA GLN A 20 2.68 32.75 2.93
C GLN A 20 2.70 31.53 3.83
N GLN A 21 1.78 31.50 4.80
CA GLN A 21 1.35 30.27 5.42
C GLN A 21 0.87 29.45 4.24
N ALA A 22 1.75 28.56 3.75
CA ALA A 22 1.37 27.52 2.84
C ALA A 22 0.14 26.90 3.49
N ALA A 23 -1.04 27.13 2.90
CA ALA A 23 -2.27 26.54 3.40
C ALA A 23 -1.96 25.06 3.54
N ALA A 24 -2.00 24.54 4.77
CA ALA A 24 -1.76 23.13 5.01
C ALA A 24 -2.77 22.42 4.11
N ALA A 25 -2.29 21.86 3.00
CA ALA A 25 -3.15 21.17 2.06
C ALA A 25 -3.88 20.11 2.89
N THR A 26 -5.20 20.24 2.99
CA THR A 26 -6.00 19.32 3.80
C THR A 26 -5.98 17.99 3.08
N CYS A 27 -4.94 17.20 3.35
CA CYS A 27 -4.82 15.91 2.73
C CYS A 27 -5.97 15.05 3.26
N THR A 28 -6.80 14.60 2.33
CA THR A 28 -7.92 13.72 2.63
C THR A 28 -7.65 12.39 1.94
N PRO A 29 -7.53 11.27 2.68
CA PRO A 29 -7.36 9.97 2.06
C PRO A 29 -8.61 9.62 1.26
N ASN A 30 -8.44 8.88 0.17
CA ASN A 30 -9.53 8.46 -0.69
C ASN A 30 -9.41 6.99 -1.06
N PHE A 31 -10.52 6.26 -0.96
CA PHE A 31 -10.60 4.83 -1.22
C PHE A 31 -11.56 4.59 -2.38
N GLY A 32 -11.03 4.11 -3.50
CA GLY A 32 -11.83 3.74 -4.66
C GLY A 32 -12.73 2.53 -4.38
N PRO A 33 -13.71 2.27 -5.26
CA PRO A 33 -14.54 1.07 -5.18
C PRO A 33 -13.69 -0.19 -5.37
N GLY A 34 -14.11 -1.30 -4.74
CA GLY A 34 -13.49 -2.60 -4.91
C GLY A 34 -13.48 -3.07 -6.37
N ILE A 35 -12.41 -3.77 -6.76
CA ILE A 35 -12.32 -4.39 -8.08
C ILE A 35 -13.01 -5.75 -8.03
N ALA A 36 -14.08 -5.87 -8.81
CA ALA A 36 -14.89 -7.06 -8.89
C ALA A 36 -14.11 -8.28 -9.44
N PRO A 37 -14.54 -9.49 -9.09
CA PRO A 37 -13.93 -10.71 -9.63
C PRO A 37 -14.15 -10.86 -11.13
N PRO A 38 -13.26 -11.60 -11.82
CA PRO A 38 -13.50 -12.02 -13.20
C PRO A 38 -14.83 -12.77 -13.32
N VAL A 39 -15.53 -12.56 -14.45
CA VAL A 39 -16.83 -13.18 -14.72
C VAL A 39 -16.73 -14.71 -14.83
N ALA A 40 -15.61 -15.19 -15.38
CA ALA A 40 -15.33 -16.62 -15.52
C ALA A 40 -14.47 -17.13 -14.37
N THR A 41 -14.78 -18.34 -13.89
CA THR A 41 -13.92 -19.05 -12.94
C THR A 41 -12.62 -19.48 -13.62
N PRO A 42 -11.45 -19.24 -13.00
CA PRO A 42 -10.18 -19.70 -13.55
C PRO A 42 -10.13 -21.22 -13.74
N THR A 43 -9.55 -21.66 -14.86
CA THR A 43 -9.32 -23.08 -15.15
C THR A 43 -8.43 -23.71 -14.08
N LYS A 44 -8.77 -24.94 -13.68
CA LYS A 44 -7.95 -25.72 -12.75
C LYS A 44 -6.72 -26.29 -13.46
N LEU A 45 -5.57 -26.19 -12.81
CA LEU A 45 -4.26 -26.68 -13.27
C LEU A 45 -3.69 -27.68 -12.27
N ALA A 46 -2.85 -28.61 -12.72
CA ALA A 46 -2.24 -29.62 -11.86
C ALA A 46 -1.12 -29.00 -10.99
N GLY A 47 -1.18 -29.19 -9.67
CA GLY A 47 -0.20 -28.67 -8.71
C GLY A 47 -0.74 -27.48 -7.90
N PHE A 48 0.17 -26.65 -7.39
CA PHE A 48 -0.17 -25.42 -6.67
C PHE A 48 -0.29 -24.25 -7.64
N HIS A 49 -1.50 -23.73 -7.81
CA HIS A 49 -1.74 -22.55 -8.65
C HIS A 49 -2.69 -21.58 -7.95
N ALA A 50 -2.46 -20.30 -8.21
CA ALA A 50 -3.31 -19.21 -7.76
C ALA A 50 -3.74 -18.39 -8.97
N ALA A 51 -4.97 -17.90 -8.94
CA ALA A 51 -5.47 -16.93 -9.88
C ALA A 51 -5.96 -15.71 -9.11
N TRP A 52 -5.65 -14.53 -9.64
CA TRP A 52 -6.20 -13.29 -9.13
C TRP A 52 -7.72 -13.32 -9.20
N TYR A 53 -8.39 -12.90 -8.13
CA TYR A 53 -9.84 -12.98 -8.02
C TYR A 53 -10.49 -11.66 -7.59
N GLY A 54 -9.73 -10.65 -7.20
CA GLY A 54 -10.27 -9.32 -6.90
C GLY A 54 -9.44 -8.57 -5.86
N GLN A 55 -9.80 -7.32 -5.61
CA GLN A 55 -9.15 -6.52 -4.56
C GLN A 55 -10.06 -5.39 -4.04
N SER A 56 -9.66 -4.79 -2.94
CA SER A 56 -10.08 -3.43 -2.56
C SER A 56 -9.71 -2.43 -3.67
N GLY A 57 -10.41 -1.30 -3.72
CA GLY A 57 -10.11 -0.27 -4.69
C GLY A 57 -8.73 0.34 -4.50
N TYR A 58 -8.30 1.10 -5.50
CA TYR A 58 -7.10 1.92 -5.38
C TYR A 58 -7.27 2.97 -4.30
N MET A 59 -6.23 3.15 -3.51
CA MET A 59 -6.23 4.03 -2.35
C MET A 59 -5.26 5.16 -2.59
N ARG A 60 -5.64 6.37 -2.17
CA ARG A 60 -4.74 7.51 -2.05
C ARG A 60 -4.62 7.83 -0.58
N LEU A 61 -3.40 7.78 -0.08
CA LEU A 61 -3.09 8.02 1.32
C LEU A 61 -2.46 9.39 1.48
N CYS A 62 -2.60 9.93 2.68
CA CYS A 62 -1.85 11.11 3.09
C CYS A 62 -0.44 10.72 3.51
N PRO A 63 0.54 11.64 3.43
CA PRO A 63 1.89 11.38 3.93
C PRO A 63 1.86 10.83 5.35
N GLY A 64 2.55 9.71 5.57
CA GLY A 64 2.58 8.99 6.86
C GLY A 64 1.31 8.20 7.21
N GLY A 65 0.27 8.24 6.37
CA GLY A 65 -0.94 7.44 6.54
C GLY A 65 -0.71 5.97 6.24
N THR A 66 -1.55 5.12 6.85
CA THR A 66 -1.61 3.69 6.54
C THR A 66 -3.03 3.30 6.13
N ALA A 67 -3.17 2.25 5.33
CA ALA A 67 -4.45 1.68 4.97
C ALA A 67 -4.39 0.17 4.81
N ARG A 68 -5.55 -0.48 4.87
CA ARG A 68 -5.68 -1.92 4.62
C ARG A 68 -6.20 -2.17 3.22
N ALA A 69 -5.37 -2.76 2.37
CA ALA A 69 -5.76 -3.37 1.11
C ALA A 69 -6.31 -4.78 1.37
N THR A 70 -7.30 -5.17 0.59
CA THR A 70 -7.79 -6.54 0.57
C THR A 70 -7.52 -7.14 -0.81
N LEU A 71 -6.93 -8.32 -0.90
CA LEU A 71 -6.72 -9.06 -2.14
C LEU A 71 -7.45 -10.40 -2.08
N ALA A 72 -8.08 -10.82 -3.15
CA ALA A 72 -8.73 -12.13 -3.23
C ALA A 72 -8.00 -12.98 -4.26
N TYR A 73 -7.64 -14.20 -3.83
CA TYR A 73 -7.07 -15.21 -4.72
C TYR A 73 -7.96 -16.44 -4.72
N TYR A 74 -8.09 -17.03 -5.90
CA TYR A 74 -8.72 -18.32 -6.14
C TYR A 74 -7.61 -19.37 -6.26
N ASN A 75 -7.73 -20.45 -5.51
CA ASN A 75 -6.86 -21.61 -5.71
C ASN A 75 -7.26 -22.25 -7.04
N SER A 76 -6.51 -22.00 -8.11
CA SER A 76 -6.68 -22.63 -9.42
C SER A 76 -5.88 -23.93 -9.54
N GLY A 77 -5.26 -24.41 -8.48
CA GLY A 77 -4.52 -25.68 -8.45
C GLY A 77 -5.41 -26.89 -8.17
N SER A 78 -4.85 -28.07 -8.43
CA SER A 78 -5.39 -29.35 -7.98
C SER A 78 -5.05 -29.65 -6.52
N LEU A 79 -4.04 -28.98 -5.97
CA LEU A 79 -3.61 -29.09 -4.57
C LEU A 79 -4.11 -27.91 -3.73
N GLY A 80 -4.62 -28.22 -2.53
CA GLY A 80 -5.09 -27.22 -1.57
C GLY A 80 -3.94 -26.58 -0.80
N TRP A 81 -4.06 -25.30 -0.45
CA TRP A 81 -3.10 -24.65 0.44
C TRP A 81 -3.41 -24.99 1.90
N VAL A 82 -2.37 -25.29 2.68
CA VAL A 82 -2.50 -25.73 4.09
C VAL A 82 -1.65 -24.84 4.98
N ALA A 83 -2.27 -24.21 5.98
CA ALA A 83 -1.56 -23.35 6.92
C ALA A 83 -0.60 -24.16 7.80
N GLY A 84 0.57 -23.61 8.11
CA GLY A 84 1.56 -24.26 8.96
C GLY A 84 2.31 -25.45 8.34
N ARG A 85 1.99 -25.87 7.10
CA ARG A 85 2.70 -26.96 6.44
C ARG A 85 3.72 -26.46 5.42
N MET A 86 4.99 -26.74 5.69
CA MET A 86 6.09 -26.36 4.80
C MET A 86 5.84 -26.83 3.37
N GLY A 87 5.93 -25.90 2.41
CA GLY A 87 5.69 -26.16 0.98
C GLY A 87 4.23 -26.13 0.53
N GLU A 88 3.25 -26.09 1.45
CA GLU A 88 1.81 -26.05 1.12
C GLU A 88 1.14 -24.74 1.57
N VAL A 89 1.85 -23.88 2.30
CA VAL A 89 1.35 -22.57 2.72
C VAL A 89 1.44 -21.56 1.57
N ALA A 90 0.34 -20.87 1.30
CA ALA A 90 0.35 -19.72 0.41
C ALA A 90 0.76 -18.44 1.17
N TYR A 91 1.65 -17.67 0.55
CA TYR A 91 2.06 -16.34 1.01
C TYR A 91 1.90 -15.36 -0.14
N LEU A 92 1.45 -14.15 0.18
CA LEU A 92 1.49 -13.03 -0.75
C LEU A 92 2.86 -12.35 -0.64
N GLY A 93 3.62 -12.36 -1.74
CA GLY A 93 4.93 -11.72 -1.84
C GLY A 93 4.89 -10.37 -2.55
N THR A 94 5.97 -9.62 -2.44
CA THR A 94 6.24 -8.45 -3.28
C THR A 94 6.60 -8.90 -4.70
N TRP A 95 6.02 -8.25 -5.71
CA TRP A 95 6.24 -8.50 -7.13
C TRP A 95 6.05 -7.20 -7.92
N GLY A 96 6.76 -7.05 -9.04
CA GLY A 96 6.73 -5.81 -9.83
C GLY A 96 7.67 -4.73 -9.28
N SER A 97 7.65 -3.53 -9.87
CA SER A 97 8.61 -2.42 -9.67
C SER A 97 9.03 -2.16 -8.22
N GLU A 98 10.23 -1.58 -8.05
CA GLU A 98 11.01 -1.40 -6.82
C GLU A 98 10.28 -1.75 -5.51
N PRO A 99 10.72 -2.81 -4.81
CA PRO A 99 12.09 -3.36 -4.85
C PRO A 99 12.27 -4.59 -5.76
N GLY A 100 11.22 -5.08 -6.43
CA GLY A 100 11.27 -6.31 -7.21
C GLY A 100 10.77 -7.55 -6.47
N GLN A 101 10.91 -8.71 -7.12
CA GLN A 101 10.40 -9.98 -6.60
C GLN A 101 11.04 -10.33 -5.26
N ASP A 102 10.20 -10.59 -4.25
CA ASP A 102 10.64 -11.05 -2.92
C ASP A 102 11.64 -10.11 -2.22
N GLN A 103 11.59 -8.81 -2.50
CA GLN A 103 12.45 -7.80 -1.88
C GLN A 103 11.70 -6.88 -0.88
N PRO A 104 12.42 -6.20 0.05
CA PRO A 104 11.83 -5.26 1.02
C PRO A 104 11.23 -4.00 0.39
N SER A 105 9.95 -3.71 0.63
CA SER A 105 9.24 -2.59 -0.02
C SER A 105 9.23 -1.32 0.81
N ILE A 106 9.17 -0.16 0.14
CA ILE A 106 8.90 1.14 0.78
C ILE A 106 7.45 1.26 1.27
N LEU A 107 6.53 0.45 0.74
CA LEU A 107 5.10 0.49 1.09
C LEU A 107 4.78 -0.25 2.40
N GLY A 108 5.66 -1.12 2.88
CA GLY A 108 5.38 -1.91 4.07
C GLY A 108 6.36 -3.05 4.32
N GLY A 109 6.17 -3.75 5.43
CA GLY A 109 7.12 -4.71 5.96
C GLY A 109 6.99 -4.93 7.46
N ASP A 110 8.01 -5.57 8.02
CA ASP A 110 8.16 -5.93 9.42
C ASP A 110 9.15 -5.03 10.17
N GLY A 111 9.68 -3.98 9.53
CA GLY A 111 10.72 -3.12 10.09
C GLY A 111 12.16 -3.62 9.83
N GLN A 112 12.33 -4.78 9.21
CA GLN A 112 13.63 -5.34 8.87
C GLN A 112 14.04 -4.97 7.44
N LEU A 113 15.35 -5.04 7.17
CA LEU A 113 15.95 -4.81 5.85
C LEU A 113 15.52 -3.49 5.17
N GLY A 114 15.29 -2.45 5.97
CA GLY A 114 14.88 -1.12 5.47
C GLY A 114 13.38 -0.97 5.16
N SER A 115 12.58 -2.02 5.38
CA SER A 115 11.12 -1.94 5.21
C SER A 115 10.43 -1.20 6.37
N PRO A 116 9.32 -0.49 6.15
CA PRO A 116 8.52 0.08 7.24
C PRO A 116 7.81 -0.99 8.07
N ALA A 117 7.64 -0.78 9.37
CA ALA A 117 6.90 -1.69 10.26
C ALA A 117 5.37 -1.48 10.17
N THR A 118 4.73 -2.05 9.15
CA THR A 118 3.28 -1.91 8.88
C THR A 118 2.45 -3.12 9.32
N GLY A 119 3.10 -4.13 9.88
CA GLY A 119 2.47 -5.37 10.34
C GLY A 119 2.40 -6.47 9.27
N TRP A 120 3.24 -6.38 8.23
CA TRP A 120 3.43 -7.50 7.31
C TRP A 120 4.07 -8.68 8.05
N PRO A 121 3.71 -9.93 7.73
CA PRO A 121 4.39 -11.11 8.22
C PRO A 121 5.92 -11.08 8.06
N ARG A 122 6.42 -10.44 6.99
CA ARG A 122 7.85 -10.20 6.76
C ARG A 122 8.08 -8.99 5.88
N PHE A 123 9.31 -8.46 5.83
CA PHE A 123 9.73 -7.36 4.95
C PHE A 123 9.30 -7.52 3.47
N ASN A 124 9.15 -8.76 2.97
CA ASN A 124 8.71 -9.10 1.61
C ASN A 124 7.50 -10.05 1.57
N ARG A 125 6.82 -10.27 2.70
CA ARG A 125 5.64 -11.14 2.80
C ARG A 125 4.48 -10.31 3.29
N ILE A 126 3.68 -9.83 2.35
CA ILE A 126 2.62 -8.86 2.56
C ILE A 126 1.49 -9.44 3.42
N ALA A 127 1.12 -10.70 3.16
CA ALA A 127 0.09 -11.40 3.90
C ALA A 127 0.30 -12.92 3.87
N LEU A 128 -0.25 -13.59 4.89
CA LEU A 128 -0.35 -15.04 5.01
C LEU A 128 -1.79 -15.47 4.69
N GLN A 129 -1.96 -16.69 4.17
CA GLN A 129 -3.31 -17.21 3.95
C GLN A 129 -4.10 -17.19 5.28
N PRO A 130 -5.32 -16.62 5.29
CA PRO A 130 -6.06 -16.47 6.54
C PRO A 130 -6.79 -17.75 6.96
N ALA A 131 -7.04 -18.67 6.02
CA ALA A 131 -7.73 -19.92 6.32
C ALA A 131 -6.73 -21.05 6.64
N PRO A 132 -7.04 -21.93 7.61
CA PRO A 132 -6.22 -23.11 7.89
C PRO A 132 -6.06 -24.04 6.69
N TYR A 133 -7.07 -24.08 5.82
CA TYR A 133 -7.09 -24.87 4.61
C TYR A 133 -7.88 -24.20 3.49
N SER A 134 -7.37 -24.23 2.25
CA SER A 134 -8.00 -23.63 1.08
C SER A 134 -7.94 -24.53 -0.16
N ARG A 135 -9.08 -25.11 -0.56
CA ARG A 135 -9.31 -25.70 -1.91
C ARG A 135 -9.95 -24.72 -2.91
N GLU A 136 -10.42 -23.57 -2.42
CA GLU A 136 -11.34 -22.64 -3.11
C GLU A 136 -11.06 -21.17 -2.67
N ARG A 137 -11.79 -20.18 -3.22
CA ARG A 137 -11.65 -18.71 -3.03
C ARG A 137 -11.44 -18.26 -1.57
N ARG A 138 -10.48 -17.34 -1.36
CA ARG A 138 -10.32 -16.59 -0.08
C ARG A 138 -9.88 -15.13 -0.23
N ARG A 139 -10.29 -14.34 0.76
CA ARG A 139 -9.95 -12.92 0.97
C ARG A 139 -8.70 -12.81 1.83
N TRP A 140 -7.78 -11.92 1.48
CA TRP A 140 -6.51 -11.62 2.16
C TRP A 140 -6.49 -10.14 2.50
N ASP A 141 -6.03 -9.78 3.70
CA ASP A 141 -5.93 -8.40 4.12
C ASP A 141 -4.46 -8.03 4.37
N ALA A 142 -4.05 -6.87 3.90
CA ALA A 142 -2.69 -6.35 3.96
C ALA A 142 -2.71 -4.87 4.30
N SER A 143 -1.88 -4.41 5.23
CA SER A 143 -1.72 -2.98 5.51
C SER A 143 -0.66 -2.37 4.59
N GLN A 144 -0.75 -1.10 4.19
CA GLN A 144 0.28 -0.40 3.40
C GLN A 144 0.46 1.01 3.96
N ALA A 145 1.66 1.55 3.87
CA ALA A 145 2.01 2.92 4.24
C ALA A 145 2.15 3.80 2.98
N SER A 146 1.85 5.08 3.14
CA SER A 146 2.22 6.10 2.16
C SER A 146 3.70 6.42 2.26
N ASP A 147 4.36 6.61 1.12
CA ASP A 147 5.66 7.26 1.06
C ASP A 147 5.55 8.68 1.66
N ARG A 148 6.64 9.13 2.29
CA ARG A 148 6.75 10.43 2.96
C ARG A 148 6.84 11.58 1.97
#